data_AF-A0A7C9RIX6-F1
#
_entry.id   AF-A0A7C9RIX6-F1
#
_cell.length_a   1.000
_cell.length_b   1.000
_cell.length_c   1.000
_cell.angle_alpha   90.00
_cell.angle_beta   90.00
_cell.angle_gamma   90.00
#
_symmetry.space_group_name_H-M   'P 1'
#
loop_
_entity.id
_entity.type
_entity.pdbx_description
1 polymer ?
#
loop_
_entity_poly.entity_id
_entity_poly.type
_entity_poly.pdbx_seq_one_letter_code
_entity_poly.pdbx_strand_id
1 'polypeptide(L)' 'LIVQLKPEQKANREEILQYMDGKIAKWWMPDDVQFVDAIPHTATGKILKTALRDQFKDYQFPTAAA' A
#
# COMPACT_ATOMS: atom_id res chain seq x y z
N LEU A 1 0.48 -0.13 -3.66
CA LEU A 1 1.10 0.54 -2.49
C LEU A 1 0.40 0.05 -1.23
N ILE A 2 1.14 -0.31 -0.18
CA ILE A 2 0.56 -0.72 1.11
C ILE A 2 0.80 0.42 2.10
N VAL A 3 -0.24 0.86 2.79
CA VAL A 3 -0.21 2.01 3.71
C VAL A 3 -0.74 1.58 5.08
N GLN A 4 0.01 1.92 6.13
CA GLN A 4 -0.48 1.87 7.50
C GLN A 4 -0.65 3.32 7.98
N LEU A 5 -1.88 3.69 8.33
CA LEU A 5 -2.16 5.00 8.89
C LEU A 5 -1.65 5.07 10.32
N LYS A 6 -1.18 6.26 10.72
CA LYS A 6 -0.94 6.53 12.14
C LYS A 6 -2.28 6.53 12.89
N PRO A 7 -2.26 6.25 14.21
CA PRO A 7 -3.46 6.38 15.03
C PRO A 7 -4.16 7.72 14.78
N GLU A 8 -5.49 7.68 14.69
CA GLU A 8 -6.38 8.84 14.51
C GLU A 8 -6.26 9.57 13.16
N GLN A 9 -5.35 9.13 12.27
CA GLN A 9 -5.28 9.65 10.91
C GLN A 9 -6.29 8.97 10.00
N LYS A 10 -6.78 9.71 9.02
CA LYS A 10 -7.66 9.21 7.97
C LYS A 10 -7.12 9.68 6.63
N ALA A 11 -7.09 8.77 5.67
CA ALA A 11 -6.88 9.08 4.28
C ALA A 11 -7.61 8.02 3.46
N ASN A 12 -8.06 8.40 2.27
CA ASN A 12 -8.58 7.48 1.29
C ASN A 12 -7.55 7.22 0.17
N ARG A 13 -7.86 6.27 -0.71
CA ARG A 13 -7.01 5.88 -1.84
C ARG A 13 -6.66 7.07 -2.75
N GLU A 14 -7.65 7.89 -3.09
CA GLU A 14 -7.51 9.00 -4.03
C GLU A 14 -6.62 10.10 -3.46
N GLU A 15 -6.76 10.43 -2.18
CA GLU A 15 -5.92 11.40 -1.46
C GLU A 15 -4.44 10.99 -1.50
N ILE A 16 -4.14 9.71 -1.28
CA ILE A 16 -2.76 9.20 -1.33
C ILE A 16 -2.20 9.28 -2.75
N LEU A 17 -2.98 8.88 -3.76
CA LEU A 17 -2.55 8.95 -5.16
C LEU A 17 -2.33 10.40 -5.59
N GLN A 18 -3.28 11.29 -5.32
CA GLN A 18 -3.18 12.71 -5.65
C GLN A 18 -1.99 13.37 -4.94
N TYR A 19 -1.69 12.97 -3.70
CA TYR A 19 -0.50 13.47 -3.00
C TYR A 19 0.82 13.09 -3.71
N MET A 20 0.88 11.90 -4.33
CA MET A 20 2.06 11.42 -5.06
C MET A 20 2.17 12.04 -6.45
N ASP A 21 1.06 12.51 -7.04
CA ASP A 21 1.07 13.16 -8.34
C ASP A 21 1.97 14.41 -8.33
N GLY A 22 2.85 14.50 -9.33
CA GLY A 22 3.88 15.53 -9.41
C GLY A 22 5.03 15.43 -8.41
N LYS A 23 4.99 14.52 -7.41
CA LYS A 23 6.10 14.26 -6.48
C LYS A 23 7.02 13.12 -6.93
N ILE A 24 6.50 12.20 -7.73
CA ILE A 24 7.23 11.07 -8.29
C ILE A 24 7.06 11.02 -9.80
N ALA A 25 7.99 10.34 -10.48
CA ALA A 25 7.84 10.06 -11.90
C ALA A 25 6.60 9.18 -12.14
N LYS A 26 5.90 9.40 -13.26
CA LYS A 26 4.64 8.68 -13.58
C LYS A 26 4.79 7.16 -13.55
N TRP A 27 5.94 6.62 -13.96
CA TRP A 27 6.21 5.18 -13.96
C TRP A 27 6.44 4.58 -12.57
N TRP A 28 6.52 5.40 -11.50
CA TRP A 28 6.51 4.95 -10.10
C TRP A 28 5.12 5.04 -9.47
N MET A 29 4.15 5.62 -10.17
CA MET A 29 2.80 5.78 -9.65
C MET A 29 2.21 4.39 -9.37
N PRO A 30 1.73 4.13 -8.14
CA PRO A 30 1.13 2.84 -7.84
C PRO A 30 -0.25 2.74 -8.52
N ASP A 31 -0.55 1.55 -9.07
CA ASP A 31 -1.87 1.25 -9.64
C ASP A 31 -2.99 1.23 -8.60
N ASP A 32 -2.67 0.84 -7.36
CA ASP A 32 -3.62 0.82 -6.25
C ASP A 32 -2.95 1.10 -4.89
N VAL A 33 -3.77 1.51 -3.92
CA VAL A 33 -3.39 1.75 -2.53
C VAL A 33 -4.27 0.91 -1.63
N GLN A 34 -3.64 0.05 -0.83
CA GLN A 34 -4.30 -0.82 0.14
C GLN A 34 -3.89 -0.42 1.56
N PHE A 35 -4.88 -0.30 2.43
CA PHE A 35 -4.67 0.05 3.83
C PHE A 35 -4.63 -1.20 4.69
N VAL A 36 -3.68 -1.25 5.63
CA VAL A 36 -3.54 -2.33 6.61
C VAL A 36 -3.49 -1.74 8.01
N ASP A 37 -4.08 -2.45 8.97
CA ASP A 37 -4.03 -2.05 10.38
C ASP A 37 -2.59 -2.09 10.91
N ALA A 38 -1.83 -3.11 10.49
CA ALA A 38 -0.45 -3.32 10.88
C ALA A 38 0.40 -3.86 9.74
N ILE A 39 1.58 -3.26 9.54
CA ILE A 39 2.63 -3.86 8.72
C ILE A 39 3.31 -4.94 9.57
N PRO A 40 3.36 -6.22 9.13
CA PRO A 40 4.02 -7.27 9.89
C PRO A 40 5.53 -7.05 9.85
N HIS A 41 6.17 -7.25 11.00
CA HIS A 41 7.61 -7.09 11.17
C HIS A 41 8.27 -8.37 11.68
N THR A 42 9.54 -8.55 11.36
CA THR A 42 10.40 -9.59 11.94
C THR A 42 10.73 -9.26 13.39
N ALA A 43 11.33 -10.22 14.12
CA ALA A 43 11.84 -10.00 15.48
C ALA A 43 12.87 -8.84 15.58
N THR A 44 13.48 -8.45 14.46
CA THR A 44 14.43 -7.33 14.37
C THR A 44 13.79 -6.03 13.86
N GLY A 45 12.45 -5.98 13.74
CA GLY A 45 11.72 -4.80 13.30
C GLY A 45 11.79 -4.54 11.80
N LYS A 46 12.25 -5.48 10.98
CA LYS A 46 12.23 -5.34 9.50
C LYS A 46 10.87 -5.74 8.96
N ILE A 47 10.43 -5.14 7.85
CA ILE A 47 9.17 -5.53 7.20
C ILE A 47 9.23 -7.01 6.77
N LEU A 48 8.25 -7.79 7.24
CA LEU A 48 8.11 -9.20 6.91
C LEU A 48 7.32 -9.36 5.60
N LYS A 49 8.03 -9.27 4.48
CA LYS A 49 7.42 -9.32 3.14
C LYS A 49 6.67 -10.62 2.85
N THR A 50 7.08 -11.76 3.42
CA THR A 50 6.42 -13.05 3.21
C THR A 50 5.00 -13.05 3.76
N ALA A 51 4.80 -12.50 4.96
CA ALA A 51 3.47 -12.36 5.55
C ALA A 51 2.58 -11.40 4.74
N LEU A 52 3.13 -10.28 4.27
CA LEU A 52 2.39 -9.38 3.37
C LEU A 52 2.00 -10.10 2.07
N ARG A 53 2.92 -10.85 1.46
CA ARG A 53 2.61 -11.59 0.22
C ARG A 53 1.53 -12.65 0.42
N ASP A 54 1.48 -13.29 1.59
CA ASP A 54 0.41 -14.25 1.91
C ASP A 54 -0.93 -13.55 2.13
N GLN A 55 -0.95 -12.41 2.85
CA GLN A 55 -2.16 -11.59 3.05
C GLN A 55 -2.76 -11.10 1.72
N PHE A 56 -1.92 -10.75 0.76
CA PHE A 56 -2.32 -10.23 -0.56
C PHE A 56 -2.26 -11.30 -1.67
N LYS A 57 -2.23 -12.60 -1.34
CA LYS A 57 -2.03 -13.66 -2.35
C LYS A 57 -3.12 -13.72 -3.41
N ASP A 58 -4.36 -13.44 -3.02
CA ASP A 58 -5.56 -13.48 -3.87
C ASP A 58 -5.98 -12.09 -4.34
N TYR A 59 -5.22 -11.05 -3.97
CA TYR A 59 -5.54 -9.68 -4.30
C TYR A 59 -5.40 -9.45 -5.81
N GLN A 60 -6.43 -8.87 -6.41
CA GLN A 60 -6.48 -8.53 -7.84
C GLN A 60 -6.33 -7.02 -8.00
N PHE A 61 -5.42 -6.62 -8.88
CA PHE A 61 -5.27 -5.20 -9.19
C PHE A 61 -6.49 -4.70 -9.98
N PRO A 62 -7.00 -3.49 -9.69
CA PRO A 62 -8.12 -2.92 -10.43
C PRO A 62 -7.81 -2.74 -11.92
N THR A 63 -6.55 -2.53 -12.30
CA THR A 63 -6.09 -2.41 -13.69
C THR A 63 -6.01 -3.76 -14.43
N ALA A 64 -6.10 -4.90 -13.73
CA ALA A 64 -5.97 -6.23 -14.34
C ALA A 64 -7.30 -6.76 -14.92
N ALA A 65 -8.43 -6.12 -14.64
CA ALA A 65 -9.76 -6.49 -15.14
C ALA A 65 -10.16 -5.74 -16.43
N ALA A 66 -9.21 -5.11 -17.12
CA ALA A 66 -9.41 -4.41 -18.38
C ALA A 66 -8.94 -5.25 -19.58
#